data_AF-A0A7S2LRG4-F1
#
_entry.id   AF-A0A7S2LRG4-F1
#
_cell.length_a   1.000
_cell.length_b   1.000
_cell.length_c   1.000
_cell.angle_alpha   90.00
_cell.angle_beta   90.00
_cell.angle_gamma   90.00
#
_symmetry.space_group_name_H-M   'P 1'
#
loop_
_entity.id
_entity.type
_entity.pdbx_description
1 polymer ?
#
loop_
_entity_poly.entity_id
_entity_poly.type
_entity_poly.pdbx_seq_one_letter_code
_entity_poly.pdbx_strand_id
1 'polypeptide(L)'
;RLLGITSVLHVATLCLKQRHRALVFLQGAVPARVTPDNDDPLISLKAAIAWVEECGRCGELAVELSDLRWGVLRGPVLLIYTFACKALLVAAAGFLGLLLAPSALGPVLPDPMVPLCIGGCLVWALVPVLLAARATNSDVRQFSSLVRDSAEEALANDTKATNDFEDASVLYVHLRLRAQSVLHARALSWPGGKVMDLL
;
A
#
# COMPACT_ATOMS: atom_id res chain seq x y z
N ARG A 1 -19.64 -20.40 9.45
CA ARG A 1 -19.54 -18.93 9.25
C ARG A 1 -18.14 -18.40 9.58
N LEU A 2 -17.59 -18.65 10.79
CA LEU A 2 -16.19 -18.29 11.14
C LEU A 2 -15.13 -18.85 10.15
N LEU A 3 -15.26 -20.11 9.73
CA LEU A 3 -14.42 -20.71 8.68
C LEU A 3 -14.47 -19.96 7.33
N GLY A 4 -15.61 -19.36 6.99
CA GLY A 4 -15.73 -18.53 5.79
C GLY A 4 -14.98 -17.21 5.93
N ILE A 5 -15.07 -16.58 7.11
CA ILE A 5 -14.32 -15.36 7.44
C ILE A 5 -12.81 -15.62 7.37
N THR A 6 -12.33 -16.70 8.00
CA THR A 6 -10.91 -17.05 7.97
C THR A 6 -10.43 -17.39 6.57
N SER A 7 -11.24 -18.08 5.76
CA SER A 7 -10.92 -18.36 4.35
C SER A 7 -10.78 -17.06 3.55
N VAL A 8 -11.70 -16.11 3.69
CA VAL A 8 -11.63 -14.80 3.01
C VAL A 8 -10.38 -14.03 3.43
N LEU A 9 -10.08 -13.98 4.74
CA LEU A 9 -8.87 -13.31 5.25
C LEU A 9 -7.58 -14.01 4.79
N HIS A 10 -7.61 -15.33 4.68
CA HIS A 10 -6.48 -16.09 4.15
C HIS A 10 -6.24 -15.78 2.67
N VAL A 11 -7.30 -15.78 1.85
CA VAL A 11 -7.21 -15.39 0.43
C VAL A 11 -6.73 -13.94 0.29
N ALA A 12 -7.21 -13.03 1.13
CA ALA A 12 -6.73 -11.65 1.18
C ALA A 12 -5.24 -11.56 1.50
N THR A 13 -4.78 -12.32 2.50
CA THR A 13 -3.36 -12.41 2.86
C THR A 13 -2.52 -12.93 1.70
N LEU A 14 -2.97 -14.00 1.03
CA LEU A 14 -2.27 -14.57 -0.13
C LEU A 14 -2.21 -13.59 -1.29
N CYS A 15 -3.30 -12.86 -1.56
CA CYS A 15 -3.33 -11.83 -2.59
C CYS A 15 -2.30 -10.72 -2.31
N LEU A 16 -2.23 -10.25 -1.07
CA LEU A 16 -1.24 -9.25 -0.65
C LEU A 16 0.18 -9.79 -0.73
N LYS A 17 0.42 -11.03 -0.31
CA LYS A 17 1.73 -11.69 -0.44
C LYS A 17 2.15 -11.87 -1.90
N GLN A 18 1.23 -12.18 -2.80
CA GLN A 18 1.50 -12.26 -4.24
C GLN A 18 1.88 -10.90 -4.80
N ARG A 19 1.15 -9.84 -4.42
CA ARG A 19 1.48 -8.46 -4.79
C ARG A 19 2.86 -8.05 -4.29
N HIS A 20 3.15 -8.31 -3.02
CA HIS A 20 4.47 -8.08 -2.42
C HIS A 20 5.58 -8.79 -3.21
N ARG A 21 5.42 -10.08 -3.52
CA ARG A 21 6.41 -10.82 -4.32
C ARG A 21 6.57 -10.27 -5.73
N ALA A 22 5.48 -9.83 -6.37
CA ALA A 22 5.54 -9.21 -7.68
C ALA A 22 6.31 -7.89 -7.63
N LEU A 23 6.09 -7.05 -6.61
CA LEU A 23 6.85 -5.82 -6.40
C LEU A 23 8.33 -6.08 -6.14
N VAL A 24 8.66 -7.06 -5.28
CA VAL A 24 10.04 -7.46 -5.02
C VAL A 24 10.70 -8.02 -6.28
N PHE A 25 9.98 -8.82 -7.08
CA PHE A 25 10.48 -9.31 -8.36
C PHE A 25 10.76 -8.15 -9.33
N LEU A 26 9.85 -7.17 -9.42
CA LEU A 26 10.03 -5.98 -10.23
C LEU A 26 11.24 -5.15 -9.78
N GLN A 27 11.51 -5.05 -8.47
CA GLN A 27 12.72 -4.39 -7.95
C GLN A 27 14.01 -5.10 -8.39
N GLY A 28 14.00 -6.43 -8.52
CA GLY A 28 15.13 -7.20 -9.03
C GLY A 28 15.23 -7.21 -10.56
N ALA A 29 14.12 -6.99 -11.25
CA ALA A 29 14.01 -6.98 -12.71
C ALA A 29 14.01 -5.56 -13.30
N VAL A 30 14.30 -4.53 -12.50
CA VAL A 30 14.41 -3.15 -12.96
C VAL A 30 15.44 -3.09 -14.09
N PRO A 31 15.09 -2.51 -15.26
CA PRO A 31 16.04 -2.40 -16.36
C PRO A 31 17.32 -1.72 -15.89
N ALA A 32 18.48 -2.22 -16.34
CA ALA A 32 19.76 -1.64 -15.96
C ALA A 32 19.74 -0.13 -16.21
N ARG A 33 20.17 0.67 -15.23
CA ARG A 33 20.30 2.11 -15.42
C ARG A 33 21.25 2.33 -16.59
N VAL A 34 20.81 3.08 -17.59
CA VAL A 34 21.70 3.55 -18.65
C VAL A 34 22.63 4.55 -17.97
N THR A 35 23.85 4.14 -17.66
CA THR A 35 24.90 5.08 -17.28
C THR A 35 25.17 5.95 -18.50
N PRO A 36 25.03 7.28 -18.42
CA PRO A 36 25.31 8.14 -19.56
C PRO A 36 26.78 7.97 -19.93
N ASP A 37 27.02 7.33 -21.07
CA ASP A 37 28.32 7.38 -21.73
C ASP A 37 28.39 8.78 -22.35
N ASN A 38 29.37 9.57 -21.90
CA ASN A 38 29.43 11.02 -22.08
C ASN A 38 29.17 11.48 -23.52
N ASP A 39 28.28 12.46 -23.68
CA ASP A 39 28.54 13.74 -24.40
C ASP A 39 27.27 14.57 -24.66
N ASP A 40 26.07 13.99 -24.51
CA ASP A 40 24.82 14.72 -24.76
C ASP A 40 23.81 14.63 -23.60
N PRO A 41 23.59 15.72 -22.83
CA PRO A 41 22.69 15.73 -21.68
C PRO A 41 21.23 15.51 -22.08
N LEU A 42 20.84 15.90 -23.30
CA LEU A 42 19.50 15.69 -23.86
C LEU A 42 19.22 14.21 -24.15
N ILE A 43 20.24 13.45 -24.56
CA ILE A 43 20.14 12.00 -24.77
C ILE A 43 20.02 11.27 -23.42
N SER A 44 20.77 11.73 -22.41
CA SER A 44 20.69 11.22 -21.03
C SER A 44 19.29 11.42 -20.43
N LEU A 45 18.69 12.59 -20.61
CA LEU A 45 17.34 12.88 -20.12
C LEU A 45 16.27 12.03 -20.83
N LYS A 46 16.37 11.86 -22.16
CA LYS A 46 15.46 10.98 -22.92
C LYS A 46 15.59 9.51 -22.50
N ALA A 47 16.81 9.04 -22.25
CA ALA A 47 17.05 7.70 -21.73
C ALA A 47 16.46 7.51 -20.33
N ALA A 48 16.57 8.51 -19.45
CA ALA A 48 15.94 8.50 -18.13
C ALA A 48 14.41 8.48 -18.21
N ILE A 49 13.81 9.26 -19.11
CA ILE A 49 12.35 9.24 -19.36
C ILE A 49 11.91 7.84 -19.83
N ALA A 50 12.60 7.27 -20.83
CA ALA A 50 12.28 5.94 -21.35
C ALA A 50 12.41 4.86 -20.27
N TRP A 51 13.41 4.96 -19.40
CA TRP A 51 13.59 4.07 -18.26
C TRP A 51 12.46 4.19 -17.24
N VAL A 52 12.06 5.42 -16.86
CA VAL A 52 10.94 5.65 -15.95
C VAL A 52 9.63 5.11 -16.54
N GLU A 53 9.42 5.28 -17.85
CA GLU A 53 8.25 4.73 -18.53
C GLU A 53 8.23 3.21 -18.51
N GLU A 54 9.36 2.55 -18.78
CA GLU A 54 9.44 1.10 -18.78
C GLU A 54 9.22 0.53 -17.36
N CYS A 55 9.84 1.15 -16.35
CA CYS A 55 9.57 0.86 -14.94
C CYS A 55 8.08 1.02 -14.60
N GLY A 56 7.45 2.07 -15.12
CA GLY A 56 6.02 2.32 -14.98
C GLY A 56 5.16 1.22 -15.61
N ARG A 57 5.44 0.85 -16.87
CA ARG A 57 4.70 -0.19 -17.61
C ARG A 57 4.82 -1.55 -16.93
N CYS A 58 6.02 -1.94 -16.51
CA CYS A 58 6.23 -3.21 -15.79
C CYS A 58 5.49 -3.22 -14.44
N GLY A 59 5.45 -2.08 -13.76
CA GLY A 59 4.71 -1.92 -12.50
C GLY A 59 3.19 -1.94 -12.67
N GLU A 60 2.68 -1.32 -13.73
CA GLU A 60 1.25 -1.11 -13.96
C GLU A 60 0.49 -2.43 -14.06
N LEU A 61 0.96 -3.40 -14.85
CA LEU A 61 0.31 -4.70 -14.99
C LEU A 61 0.23 -5.47 -13.65
N ALA A 62 1.33 -5.46 -12.89
CA ALA A 62 1.40 -6.15 -11.60
C ALA A 62 0.48 -5.48 -10.57
N VAL A 63 0.42 -4.15 -10.58
CA VAL A 63 -0.44 -3.36 -9.71
C VAL A 63 -1.90 -3.53 -10.09
N GLU A 64 -2.28 -3.47 -11.36
CA GLU A 64 -3.66 -3.61 -11.84
C GLU A 64 -4.29 -4.95 -11.47
N LEU A 65 -3.59 -6.07 -11.75
CA LEU A 65 -4.08 -7.40 -11.40
C LEU A 65 -4.26 -7.56 -9.89
N SER A 66 -3.35 -6.97 -9.12
CA SER A 66 -3.42 -7.00 -7.65
C SER A 66 -4.53 -6.09 -7.10
N ASP A 67 -4.76 -4.95 -7.74
CA ASP A 67 -5.76 -3.96 -7.37
C ASP A 67 -7.17 -4.47 -7.62
N LEU A 68 -7.40 -5.16 -8.74
CA LEU A 68 -8.70 -5.79 -9.03
C LEU A 68 -9.05 -6.81 -7.95
N ARG A 69 -8.10 -7.67 -7.60
CA ARG A 69 -8.29 -8.68 -6.54
C ARG A 69 -8.50 -8.03 -5.18
N TRP A 70 -7.69 -7.02 -4.85
CA TRP A 70 -7.86 -6.26 -3.62
C TRP A 70 -9.19 -5.52 -3.58
N GLY A 71 -9.64 -4.95 -4.69
CA GLY A 71 -10.92 -4.23 -4.81
C GLY A 71 -12.11 -5.09 -4.39
N VAL A 72 -12.12 -6.36 -4.80
CA VAL A 72 -13.15 -7.34 -4.40
C VAL A 72 -13.04 -7.71 -2.92
N LEU A 73 -11.82 -7.87 -2.40
CA LEU A 73 -11.56 -8.30 -1.02
C LEU A 73 -11.67 -7.18 0.02
N ARG A 74 -11.50 -5.92 -0.39
CA ARG A 74 -11.45 -4.74 0.48
C ARG A 74 -12.71 -4.55 1.29
N GLY A 75 -13.88 -4.71 0.65
CA GLY A 75 -15.18 -4.57 1.32
C GLY A 75 -15.36 -5.60 2.44
N PRO A 76 -15.23 -6.91 2.15
CA PRO A 76 -15.27 -7.96 3.16
C PRO A 76 -14.25 -7.76 4.29
N VAL A 77 -12.99 -7.44 3.97
CA VAL A 77 -11.94 -7.22 4.98
C VAL A 77 -12.30 -6.03 5.89
N LEU A 78 -12.79 -4.93 5.33
CA LEU A 78 -13.24 -3.77 6.10
C LEU A 78 -14.42 -4.11 7.01
N LEU A 79 -15.39 -4.90 6.53
CA LEU A 79 -16.53 -5.32 7.34
C LEU A 79 -16.06 -6.17 8.53
N ILE A 80 -15.14 -7.12 8.31
CA ILE A 80 -14.56 -7.93 9.38
C ILE A 80 -13.79 -7.05 10.37
N TYR A 81 -12.98 -6.10 9.87
CA TYR A 81 -12.25 -5.16 10.71
C TYR A 81 -13.18 -4.32 11.59
N THR A 82 -14.21 -3.70 11.00
CA THR A 82 -15.19 -2.90 11.75
C THR A 82 -15.97 -3.73 12.75
N PHE A 83 -16.31 -4.98 12.43
CA PHE A 83 -16.97 -5.88 13.35
C PHE A 83 -16.06 -6.27 14.52
N ALA A 84 -14.78 -6.56 14.27
CA ALA A 84 -13.79 -6.83 15.30
C ALA A 84 -13.63 -5.64 16.25
N CYS A 85 -13.50 -4.42 15.71
CA CYS A 85 -13.43 -3.20 16.52
C CYS A 85 -14.70 -2.98 17.36
N LYS A 86 -15.89 -3.16 16.78
CA LYS A 86 -17.16 -3.04 17.51
C LYS A 86 -17.28 -4.08 18.62
N ALA A 87 -16.91 -5.33 18.36
CA ALA A 87 -16.94 -6.39 19.37
C ALA A 87 -16.01 -6.06 20.55
N LEU A 88 -14.78 -5.62 20.28
CA LEU A 88 -13.84 -5.20 21.32
C LEU A 88 -14.34 -3.97 22.11
N LEU A 89 -14.96 -3.01 21.42
CA LEU A 89 -15.53 -1.83 22.07
C LEU A 89 -16.72 -2.19 22.98
N VAL A 90 -17.59 -3.09 22.54
CA VAL A 90 -18.69 -3.60 23.37
C VAL A 90 -18.16 -4.36 24.59
N ALA A 91 -17.14 -5.20 24.41
CA ALA A 91 -16.47 -5.87 25.53
C ALA A 91 -15.92 -4.86 26.54
N ALA A 92 -15.15 -3.88 26.07
CA ALA A 92 -14.57 -2.83 26.91
C ALA A 92 -15.63 -2.01 27.65
N ALA A 93 -16.71 -1.60 26.96
CA ALA A 93 -17.83 -0.90 27.58
C ALA A 93 -18.54 -1.77 28.62
N GLY A 94 -18.70 -3.06 28.36
CA GLY A 94 -19.30 -4.00 29.30
C GLY A 94 -18.47 -4.17 30.57
N PHE A 95 -17.16 -4.34 30.43
CA PHE A 95 -16.24 -4.36 31.57
C PHE A 95 -16.29 -3.06 32.38
N LEU A 96 -16.26 -1.92 31.70
CA LEU A 96 -16.34 -0.61 32.35
C LEU A 96 -17.66 -0.44 33.10
N GLY A 97 -18.77 -0.90 32.53
CA GLY A 97 -20.08 -0.90 33.18
C GLY A 97 -20.11 -1.77 34.44
N LEU A 98 -19.54 -2.99 34.38
CA LEU A 98 -19.43 -3.87 35.55
C LEU A 98 -18.51 -3.29 36.64
N LEU A 99 -17.44 -2.60 36.25
CA LEU A 99 -16.54 -1.92 37.19
C LEU A 99 -17.23 -0.74 37.91
N LEU A 100 -18.05 0.03 37.19
CA LEU A 100 -18.69 1.23 37.73
C LEU A 100 -19.98 0.95 38.50
N ALA A 101 -20.75 -0.07 38.13
CA ALA A 101 -22.06 -0.37 38.72
C ALA A 101 -22.38 -1.88 38.75
N PRO A 102 -21.62 -2.69 39.53
CA PRO A 102 -21.74 -4.15 39.52
C PRO A 102 -23.11 -4.66 39.96
N SER A 103 -23.77 -3.97 40.89
CA SER A 103 -25.08 -4.36 41.45
C SER A 103 -26.27 -4.01 40.56
N ALA A 104 -26.14 -3.02 39.65
CA ALA A 104 -27.24 -2.57 38.79
C ALA A 104 -27.28 -3.30 37.44
N LEU A 105 -26.13 -3.76 36.93
CA LEU A 105 -25.98 -4.29 35.58
C LEU A 105 -25.85 -5.83 35.52
N GLY A 106 -25.56 -6.49 36.66
CA GLY A 106 -25.31 -7.93 36.74
C GLY A 106 -26.33 -8.85 36.04
N PRO A 107 -27.66 -8.64 36.14
CA PRO A 107 -28.63 -9.53 35.51
C PRO A 107 -29.01 -9.17 34.07
N VAL A 108 -28.66 -7.97 33.58
CA VAL A 108 -29.10 -7.46 32.27
C VAL A 108 -27.96 -7.48 31.24
N LEU A 109 -26.71 -7.40 31.70
CA LEU A 109 -25.57 -7.29 30.81
C LEU A 109 -25.13 -8.67 30.30
N PRO A 110 -25.06 -8.90 28.98
CA PRO A 110 -24.46 -10.12 28.43
C PRO A 110 -22.98 -10.18 28.82
N ASP A 111 -22.47 -11.39 29.07
CA ASP A 111 -21.09 -11.62 29.49
C ASP A 111 -20.09 -10.95 28.53
N PRO A 112 -19.29 -9.96 29.00
CA PRO A 112 -18.32 -9.24 28.16
C PRO A 112 -17.17 -10.13 27.66
N MET A 113 -16.97 -11.33 28.23
CA MET A 113 -16.03 -12.32 27.73
C MET A 113 -16.37 -12.78 26.31
N VAL A 114 -17.66 -12.90 25.99
CA VAL A 114 -18.09 -13.40 24.67
C VAL A 114 -17.67 -12.45 23.53
N PRO A 115 -18.01 -11.15 23.55
CA PRO A 115 -17.56 -10.21 22.52
C PRO A 115 -16.03 -10.01 22.54
N LEU A 116 -15.37 -10.15 23.69
CA LEU A 116 -13.91 -10.11 23.79
C LEU A 116 -13.27 -11.28 23.02
N CYS A 117 -13.74 -12.50 23.27
CA CYS A 117 -13.26 -13.71 22.58
C CYS A 117 -13.51 -13.63 21.07
N ILE A 118 -14.71 -13.22 20.66
CA ILE A 118 -15.05 -13.05 19.23
C ILE A 118 -14.15 -11.99 18.59
N GLY A 119 -14.01 -10.82 19.24
CA GLY A 119 -13.14 -9.75 18.78
C GLY A 119 -11.69 -10.20 18.65
N GLY A 120 -11.16 -10.89 19.66
CA GLY A 120 -9.81 -11.45 19.68
C GLY A 120 -9.56 -12.45 18.55
N CYS A 121 -10.48 -13.40 18.33
CA CYS A 121 -10.37 -14.35 17.23
C CYS A 121 -10.33 -13.67 15.85
N LEU A 122 -11.12 -12.61 15.66
CA LEU A 122 -11.15 -11.86 14.41
C LEU A 122 -9.91 -11.00 14.22
N VAL A 123 -9.45 -10.31 15.27
CA VAL A 123 -8.21 -9.53 15.23
C VAL A 123 -7.04 -10.44 14.91
N TRP A 124 -6.94 -11.61 15.54
CA TRP A 124 -5.88 -12.58 15.25
C TRP A 124 -5.83 -12.97 13.76
N ALA A 125 -6.99 -13.19 13.14
CA ALA A 125 -7.07 -13.50 11.72
C ALA A 125 -6.82 -12.28 10.80
N LEU A 126 -7.05 -11.05 11.29
CA LEU A 126 -6.81 -9.80 10.56
C LEU A 126 -5.33 -9.36 10.58
N VAL A 127 -4.61 -9.63 11.67
CA VAL A 127 -3.17 -9.30 11.82
C VAL A 127 -2.34 -9.66 10.59
N PRO A 128 -2.36 -10.89 10.03
CA PRO A 128 -1.56 -11.22 8.86
C PRO A 128 -1.94 -10.43 7.61
N VAL A 129 -3.22 -10.07 7.45
CA VAL A 129 -3.68 -9.21 6.34
C VAL A 129 -3.10 -7.81 6.49
N LEU A 130 -3.17 -7.24 7.69
CA LEU A 130 -2.63 -5.90 7.98
C LEU A 130 -1.11 -5.84 7.83
N LEU A 131 -0.39 -6.86 8.31
CA LEU A 131 1.06 -6.98 8.13
C LEU A 131 1.44 -7.09 6.65
N ALA A 132 0.73 -7.93 5.89
CA ALA A 132 0.97 -8.06 4.45
C ALA A 132 0.65 -6.76 3.69
N ALA A 133 -0.41 -6.05 4.08
CA ALA A 133 -0.76 -4.74 3.50
C ALA A 133 0.32 -3.70 3.80
N ARG A 134 0.82 -3.65 5.05
CA ARG A 134 1.92 -2.76 5.45
C ARG A 134 3.20 -3.05 4.67
N ALA A 135 3.62 -4.32 4.58
CA ALA A 135 4.81 -4.72 3.82
C ALA A 135 4.68 -4.34 2.34
N THR A 136 3.51 -4.56 1.75
CA THR A 136 3.24 -4.14 0.38
C THR A 136 3.34 -2.62 0.24
N ASN A 137 2.78 -1.86 1.18
CA ASN A 137 2.82 -0.40 1.16
C ASN A 137 4.24 0.16 1.36
N SER A 138 5.09 -0.48 2.18
CA SER A 138 6.49 -0.08 2.33
C SER A 138 7.27 -0.28 1.02
N ASP A 139 7.04 -1.38 0.32
CA ASP A 139 7.74 -1.66 -0.94
C ASP A 139 7.31 -0.71 -2.06
N VAL A 140 6.01 -0.37 -2.11
CA VAL A 140 5.52 0.65 -3.04
C VAL A 140 6.20 1.98 -2.74
N ARG A 141 6.35 2.37 -1.46
CA ARG A 141 7.06 3.60 -1.07
C ARG A 141 8.55 3.55 -1.45
N GLN A 142 9.20 2.40 -1.29
CA GLN A 142 10.61 2.24 -1.64
C GLN A 142 10.83 2.26 -3.16
N PHE A 143 9.98 1.59 -3.93
CA PHE A 143 10.03 1.64 -5.39
C PHE A 143 9.76 3.07 -5.89
N SER A 144 8.79 3.72 -5.27
CA SER A 144 8.45 5.12 -5.49
C SER A 144 9.64 6.06 -5.24
N SER A 145 10.33 5.91 -4.11
CA SER A 145 11.52 6.72 -3.83
C SER A 145 12.64 6.43 -4.82
N LEU A 146 12.89 5.17 -5.20
CA LEU A 146 13.91 4.84 -6.19
C LEU A 146 13.67 5.49 -7.56
N VAL A 147 12.42 5.46 -8.05
CA VAL A 147 12.04 6.12 -9.31
C VAL A 147 12.20 7.63 -9.20
N ARG A 148 11.81 8.21 -8.06
CA ARG A 148 11.95 9.64 -7.78
C ARG A 148 13.41 10.07 -7.71
N ASP A 149 14.24 9.35 -6.97
CA ASP A 149 15.67 9.66 -6.80
C ASP A 149 16.39 9.56 -8.15
N SER A 150 16.05 8.57 -8.98
CA SER A 150 16.59 8.43 -10.34
C SER A 150 16.18 9.59 -11.25
N ALA A 151 14.93 10.06 -11.13
CA ALA A 151 14.42 11.22 -11.85
C ALA A 151 15.10 12.53 -11.40
N GLU A 152 15.34 12.70 -10.09
CA GLU A 152 16.05 13.86 -9.53
C GLU A 152 17.55 13.85 -9.89
N GLU A 153 18.19 12.68 -9.93
CA GLU A 153 19.59 12.52 -10.35
C GLU A 153 19.77 12.87 -11.84
N ALA A 154 18.90 12.39 -12.72
CA ALA A 154 18.92 12.74 -14.14
C ALA A 154 18.77 14.26 -14.35
N LEU A 155 17.92 14.90 -13.54
CA LEU A 155 17.71 16.35 -13.57
C LEU A 155 18.94 17.15 -13.11
N ALA A 156 19.57 16.73 -12.02
CA ALA A 156 20.73 17.42 -11.45
C ALA A 156 21.96 17.37 -12.39
N ASN A 157 22.02 16.37 -13.27
CA ASN A 157 23.07 16.24 -14.27
C ASN A 157 22.79 17.11 -15.51
N ASP A 158 21.53 17.24 -15.94
CA ASP A 158 21.14 18.08 -17.09
C ASP A 158 21.19 19.59 -16.79
N THR A 159 20.76 20.03 -15.60
CA THR A 159 20.84 21.44 -15.19
C THR A 159 22.26 22.00 -15.11
N LYS A 160 23.28 21.13 -15.03
CA LYS A 160 24.69 21.54 -15.05
C LYS A 160 25.26 21.68 -16.47
N ALA A 161 24.59 21.11 -17.47
CA ALA A 161 25.13 20.93 -18.81
C ALA A 161 24.54 21.90 -19.86
N THR A 162 23.30 22.39 -19.67
CA THR A 162 22.54 22.98 -20.78
C THR A 162 22.06 24.42 -20.48
N ASN A 163 22.41 25.38 -21.34
CA ASN A 163 21.88 26.77 -21.33
C ASN A 163 20.50 26.90 -22.03
N ASP A 164 20.04 25.86 -22.73
CA ASP A 164 18.74 25.80 -23.41
C ASP A 164 17.64 25.37 -22.43
N PHE A 165 17.09 26.35 -21.71
CA PHE A 165 16.14 26.16 -20.62
C PHE A 165 14.73 25.72 -21.08
N GLU A 166 14.31 26.04 -22.31
CA GLU A 166 12.91 25.87 -22.74
C GLU A 166 12.56 24.39 -23.01
N ASP A 167 13.32 23.67 -23.83
CA ASP A 167 13.03 22.26 -24.15
C ASP A 167 13.26 21.33 -22.95
N ALA A 168 14.27 21.62 -22.13
CA ALA A 168 14.52 20.91 -20.87
C ALA A 168 13.36 21.09 -19.87
N SER A 169 12.70 22.26 -19.86
CA SER A 169 11.57 22.51 -18.96
C SER A 169 10.33 21.66 -19.29
N VAL A 170 10.05 21.40 -20.56
CA VAL A 170 8.93 20.57 -20.99
C VAL A 170 9.19 19.11 -20.63
N LEU A 171 10.40 18.62 -20.92
CA LEU A 171 10.82 17.27 -20.55
C LEU A 171 10.85 17.08 -19.03
N TYR A 172 11.22 18.11 -18.27
CA TYR A 172 11.14 18.13 -16.81
C TYR A 172 9.70 17.95 -16.31
N VAL A 173 8.76 18.76 -16.81
CA VAL A 173 7.35 18.65 -16.41
C VAL A 173 6.82 17.27 -16.77
N HIS A 174 7.19 16.74 -17.93
CA HIS A 174 6.77 15.41 -18.36
C HIS A 174 7.31 14.31 -17.44
N LEU A 175 8.62 14.29 -17.16
CA LEU A 175 9.27 13.34 -16.26
C LEU A 175 8.69 13.41 -14.85
N ARG A 176 8.46 14.62 -14.33
CA ARG A 176 7.85 14.83 -13.02
C ARG A 176 6.40 14.36 -12.97
N LEU A 177 5.59 14.71 -13.96
CA LEU A 177 4.19 14.25 -14.05
C LEU A 177 4.12 12.74 -14.21
N ARG A 178 5.05 12.14 -14.97
CA ARG A 178 5.08 10.70 -15.20
C ARG A 178 5.55 9.95 -13.96
N ALA A 179 6.63 10.40 -13.33
CA ALA A 179 7.05 9.91 -12.03
C ALA A 179 5.89 10.04 -11.03
N GLN A 180 5.20 11.17 -10.97
CA GLN A 180 4.03 11.36 -10.11
C GLN A 180 2.87 10.42 -10.44
N SER A 181 2.63 10.13 -11.72
CA SER A 181 1.61 9.15 -12.13
C SER A 181 1.98 7.71 -11.74
N VAL A 182 3.26 7.35 -11.82
CA VAL A 182 3.80 6.05 -11.36
C VAL A 182 3.81 5.98 -9.83
N LEU A 183 4.06 7.10 -9.13
CA LEU A 183 3.96 7.24 -7.68
C LEU A 183 2.51 7.14 -7.19
N HIS A 184 1.54 7.47 -8.04
CA HIS A 184 0.12 7.24 -7.78
C HIS A 184 -0.29 5.78 -7.99
N ALA A 185 0.64 4.88 -8.39
CA ALA A 185 0.43 3.45 -8.33
C ALA A 185 0.02 3.07 -6.91
N ARG A 186 -1.23 2.63 -6.81
CA ARG A 186 -2.09 2.82 -5.64
C ARG A 186 -1.53 2.11 -4.42
N ALA A 187 -0.95 2.87 -3.49
CA ALA A 187 -0.80 2.41 -2.11
C ALA A 187 -2.16 1.88 -1.63
N LEU A 188 -2.16 0.72 -0.98
CA LEU A 188 -3.38 0.10 -0.48
C LEU A 188 -3.98 1.02 0.57
N SER A 189 -5.18 1.53 0.30
CA SER A 189 -5.89 2.45 1.18
C SER A 189 -7.27 1.90 1.55
N TRP A 190 -7.78 2.29 2.71
CA TRP A 190 -9.16 2.11 3.12
C TRP A 190 -10.09 3.05 2.32
N PRO A 191 -11.38 2.73 2.18
CA PRO A 191 -12.34 3.66 1.60
C PRO A 191 -12.28 4.99 2.38
N GLY A 192 -12.09 6.11 1.67
CA GLY A 192 -11.77 7.40 2.29
C GLY A 192 -10.28 7.80 2.24
N GLY A 193 -9.43 7.01 1.59
CA GLY A 193 -8.06 7.41 1.23
C GLY A 193 -7.00 7.19 2.32
N LYS A 194 -7.40 6.75 3.52
CA LYS A 194 -6.44 6.43 4.60
C LYS A 194 -5.61 5.20 4.21
N VAL A 195 -4.29 5.30 4.23
CA VAL A 195 -3.40 4.17 3.91
C VAL A 195 -3.61 3.03 4.91
N MET A 196 -3.60 1.80 4.42
CA MET A 196 -3.59 0.61 5.28
C MET A 196 -2.23 0.46 5.95
N ASP A 197 -2.15 0.90 7.20
CA ASP A 197 -1.00 0.68 8.06
C ASP A 197 -1.47 0.14 9.42
N LEU A 198 -0.55 -0.44 10.18
CA LEU A 198 -0.77 -0.80 11.57
C LEU A 198 -0.77 0.48 12.41
N LEU A 199 -1.98 1.04 12.58
CA LEU A 199 -2.34 2.26 13.34
C LEU A 199 -1.92 3.60 12.69
#